data_AF-A0A2V6HIR4-F1
#
_entry.id   AF-A0A2V6HIR4-F1
#
_cell.length_a   1.000
_cell.length_b   1.000
_cell.length_c   1.000
_cell.angle_alpha   90.00
_cell.angle_beta   90.00
_cell.angle_gamma   90.00
#
_symmetry.space_group_name_H-M   'P 1'
#
loop_
_entity.id
_entity.type
_entity.pdbx_description
1 polymer ?
#
loop_
_entity_poly.entity_id
_entity_poly.type
_entity_poly.pdbx_seq_one_letter_code
_entity_poly.pdbx_strand_id
1 'polypeptide(L)'
;MAAWFWYAVVAAVLYGAHQIFTRLASERIGDGLGGFVVEASAATFILLYLAFLWLAGRWNQKFSMPGFNYSLLTGICVGAGTIAFFLLFQKGGPLSAVPAILAGGAAIMAIAGILFFNETASWQRIVGVVFAIIGLFLLRK
;
A
#
# COMPACT_ATOMS: atom_id res chain seq x y z
N MET A 1 12.34 10.20 18.41
CA MET A 1 11.76 9.21 17.48
C MET A 1 12.56 9.23 16.19
N ALA A 2 12.74 8.07 15.55
CA ALA A 2 13.46 8.01 14.28
C ALA A 2 12.65 8.63 13.13
N ALA A 3 13.34 9.28 12.18
CA ALA A 3 12.70 10.04 11.09
C ALA A 3 11.73 9.19 10.23
N TRP A 4 11.98 7.88 10.12
CA TRP A 4 11.11 6.95 9.39
C TRP A 4 9.67 6.91 9.91
N PHE A 5 9.46 7.19 11.20
CA PHE A 5 8.14 7.15 11.82
C PHE A 5 7.18 8.18 11.19
N TRP A 6 7.67 9.39 10.91
CA TRP A 6 6.84 10.42 10.30
C TRP A 6 6.47 10.10 8.85
N TYR A 7 7.37 9.45 8.10
CA TYR A 7 7.03 8.93 6.77
C TYR A 7 5.94 7.86 6.84
N ALA A 8 5.96 7.00 7.87
CA ALA A 8 4.90 6.01 8.07
C ALA A 8 3.53 6.66 8.38
N VAL A 9 3.50 7.73 9.18
CA VAL A 9 2.26 8.48 9.47
C VAL A 9 1.70 9.11 8.18
N VAL A 10 2.54 9.78 7.39
CA VAL A 10 2.11 10.36 6.11
C VAL A 10 1.60 9.29 5.15
N ALA A 11 2.30 8.16 5.05
CA ALA A 11 1.86 7.03 4.24
C ALA A 11 0.49 6.49 4.71
N ALA A 12 0.28 6.32 6.01
CA ALA A 12 -0.99 5.85 6.55
C ALA A 12 -2.16 6.77 6.17
N VAL A 13 -1.96 8.09 6.24
CA VAL A 13 -2.98 9.07 5.83
C VAL A 13 -3.26 8.98 4.34
N LEU A 14 -2.23 8.96 3.50
CA LEU A 14 -2.37 8.91 2.04
C LEU A 14 -3.01 7.60 1.57
N TYR A 15 -2.58 6.46 2.09
CA TYR A 15 -3.16 5.16 1.76
C TYR A 15 -4.59 5.00 2.32
N GLY A 16 -4.90 5.59 3.48
CA GLY A 16 -6.27 5.66 3.99
C GLY A 16 -7.17 6.48 3.07
N ALA A 17 -6.73 7.68 2.69
CA ALA A 17 -7.45 8.54 1.75
C ALA A 17 -7.61 7.87 0.37
N HIS A 18 -6.57 7.21 -0.12
CA HIS A 18 -6.61 6.42 -1.35
C HIS A 18 -7.78 5.43 -1.33
N GLN A 19 -7.96 4.65 -0.26
CA GLN A 19 -9.04 3.68 -0.17
C GLN A 19 -10.44 4.32 -0.13
N ILE A 20 -10.58 5.49 0.50
CA ILE A 20 -11.83 6.27 0.47
C ILE A 20 -12.14 6.72 -0.96
N PHE A 21 -11.16 7.24 -1.70
CA PHE A 21 -11.35 7.68 -3.08
C PHE A 21 -11.60 6.52 -4.03
N THR A 22 -10.92 5.38 -3.87
CA THR A 22 -11.18 4.16 -4.63
C THR A 22 -12.62 3.70 -4.43
N ARG A 23 -13.14 3.73 -3.20
CA ARG A 23 -14.55 3.44 -2.94
C ARG A 23 -15.48 4.37 -3.70
N LEU A 24 -15.27 5.68 -3.63
CA LEU A 24 -16.10 6.66 -4.34
C LEU A 24 -16.00 6.51 -5.86
N ALA A 25 -14.80 6.21 -6.37
CA ALA A 25 -14.57 5.97 -7.79
C ALA A 25 -15.26 4.70 -8.28
N SER A 26 -15.28 3.63 -7.48
CA SER A 26 -15.81 2.33 -7.88
C SER A 26 -17.28 2.33 -8.30
N GLU A 27 -18.07 3.29 -7.80
CA GLU A 27 -19.47 3.51 -8.18
C GLU A 27 -19.64 4.21 -9.54
N ARG A 28 -18.56 4.80 -10.06
CA ARG A 28 -18.59 5.74 -11.19
C ARG A 28 -17.69 5.34 -12.36
N ILE A 29 -16.74 4.44 -12.15
CA ILE A 29 -15.83 3.95 -13.17
C ILE A 29 -15.61 2.45 -13.02
N GLY A 30 -15.51 1.74 -14.14
CA GLY A 30 -15.20 0.30 -14.15
C GLY A 30 -13.83 0.01 -13.54
N ASP A 31 -13.64 -1.21 -13.02
CA ASP A 31 -12.43 -1.65 -12.33
C ASP A 31 -11.16 -1.54 -13.19
N GLY A 32 -11.21 -1.92 -14.47
CA GLY A 32 -10.07 -1.82 -15.38
C GLY A 32 -9.66 -0.37 -15.68
N LEU A 33 -10.62 0.47 -16.07
CA LEU A 33 -10.35 1.88 -16.39
C LEU A 33 -10.04 2.70 -15.14
N GLY A 34 -10.75 2.46 -14.04
CA GLY A 34 -10.51 3.07 -12.74
C GLY A 34 -9.13 2.75 -12.20
N GLY A 35 -8.74 1.48 -12.24
CA GLY A 35 -7.38 1.06 -11.90
C GLY A 35 -6.33 1.73 -12.77
N PHE A 36 -6.52 1.74 -14.09
CA PHE A 36 -5.59 2.44 -15.00
C PHE A 36 -5.43 3.93 -14.67
N VAL A 37 -6.52 4.65 -14.41
CA VAL A 37 -6.47 6.08 -14.04
C VAL A 37 -5.72 6.29 -12.72
N VAL A 38 -5.98 5.45 -11.71
CA VAL A 38 -5.27 5.51 -10.42
C VAL A 38 -3.77 5.31 -10.62
N GLU A 39 -3.35 4.22 -11.28
CA GLU A 39 -1.93 3.91 -11.45
C GLU A 39 -1.23 4.93 -12.36
N ALA A 40 -1.88 5.39 -13.44
CA ALA A 40 -1.31 6.39 -14.34
C ALA A 40 -1.13 7.75 -13.65
N SER A 41 -2.08 8.15 -12.80
CA SER A 41 -1.96 9.38 -12.01
C SER A 41 -0.84 9.28 -10.96
N ALA A 42 -0.69 8.13 -10.29
CA ALA A 42 0.40 7.87 -9.37
C ALA A 42 1.77 7.88 -10.08
N ALA A 43 1.89 7.21 -11.22
CA ALA A 43 3.10 7.21 -12.03
C ALA A 43 3.49 8.62 -12.50
N THR A 44 2.50 9.42 -12.90
CA THR A 44 2.70 10.82 -13.29
C THR A 44 3.19 11.66 -12.10
N PHE A 45 2.62 11.47 -10.92
CA PHE A 45 3.07 12.17 -9.72
C PHE A 45 4.53 11.82 -9.35
N ILE A 46 4.91 10.54 -9.47
CA ILE A 46 6.30 10.09 -9.27
C ILE A 46 7.22 10.70 -10.33
N LEU A 47 6.77 10.79 -11.58
CA LEU A 47 7.54 11.42 -12.66
C LEU A 47 7.79 12.91 -12.38
N LEU A 48 6.78 13.64 -11.89
CA LEU A 48 6.92 15.04 -11.48
C LEU A 48 7.92 15.18 -10.31
N TYR A 49 7.92 14.24 -9.36
CA TYR A 49 8.92 14.21 -8.30
C TYR A 49 10.34 13.97 -8.81
N LEU A 50 10.53 13.05 -9.76
CA LEU A 50 11.82 12.84 -10.42
C LEU A 50 12.29 14.08 -11.18
N ALA A 51 11.39 14.74 -11.90
CA ALA A 51 11.68 15.99 -12.59
C ALA A 51 12.09 17.09 -11.58
N PHE A 52 11.39 17.19 -10.45
CA PHE A 52 11.76 18.12 -9.38
C PHE A 52 13.16 17.83 -8.82
N LEU A 53 13.51 16.57 -8.56
CA LEU A 53 14.85 16.20 -8.08
C LEU A 53 15.94 16.57 -9.09
N TRP A 54 15.67 16.39 -10.38
CA TRP A 54 16.56 16.79 -11.45
C TRP A 54 16.75 18.31 -11.51
N LEU A 55 15.65 19.07 -11.53
CA LEU A 55 15.66 20.54 -11.59
C LEU A 55 16.28 21.17 -10.33
N ALA A 56 16.12 20.56 -9.16
CA ALA A 56 16.69 21.04 -7.91
C ALA A 56 18.18 20.67 -7.73
N GLY A 57 18.81 20.00 -8.71
CA GLY A 57 20.20 19.55 -8.62
C GLY A 57 20.42 18.45 -7.57
N ARG A 58 19.36 17.74 -7.16
CA ARG A 58 19.37 16.70 -6.11
C ARG A 58 19.23 15.29 -6.68
N TRP A 59 19.68 15.09 -7.92
CA TRP A 59 19.58 13.79 -8.59
C TRP A 59 20.42 12.73 -7.87
N ASN A 60 19.78 11.69 -7.34
CA ASN A 60 20.43 10.59 -6.60
C ASN A 60 19.78 9.23 -6.91
N GLN A 61 19.28 9.04 -8.13
CA GLN A 61 18.63 7.79 -8.52
C GLN A 61 19.66 6.67 -8.67
N LYS A 62 19.30 5.46 -8.20
CA LYS A 62 20.10 4.24 -8.36
C LYS A 62 19.35 3.25 -9.22
N PHE A 63 20.07 2.51 -10.06
CA PHE A 63 19.49 1.46 -10.89
C PHE A 63 20.27 0.16 -10.74
N SER A 64 19.55 -0.96 -10.62
CA SER A 64 20.10 -2.31 -10.64
C SER A 64 19.03 -3.29 -11.16
N MET A 65 19.45 -4.39 -11.79
CA MET A 65 18.50 -5.40 -12.28
C MET A 65 17.64 -6.03 -11.17
N PRO A 66 18.19 -6.40 -9.99
CA PRO A 66 17.36 -6.88 -8.89
C PRO A 66 16.36 -5.82 -8.42
N GLY A 67 16.80 -4.56 -8.27
CA GLY A 67 15.92 -3.47 -7.87
C GLY A 67 14.78 -3.23 -8.87
N PHE A 68 15.06 -3.34 -10.17
CA PHE A 68 14.06 -3.26 -11.23
C PHE A 68 13.03 -4.40 -11.10
N ASN A 69 13.49 -5.65 -10.95
CA ASN A 69 12.60 -6.81 -10.85
C ASN A 69 11.67 -6.72 -9.62
N TYR A 70 12.19 -6.35 -8.46
CA TYR A 70 11.36 -6.16 -7.26
C TYR A 70 10.37 -5.00 -7.41
N SER A 71 10.78 -3.91 -8.06
CA SER A 71 9.88 -2.77 -8.34
C SER A 71 8.76 -3.16 -9.31
N LEU A 72 9.09 -3.95 -10.35
CA LEU A 72 8.12 -4.45 -11.31
C LEU A 72 7.09 -5.38 -10.64
N LEU A 73 7.55 -6.33 -9.82
CA LEU A 73 6.66 -7.20 -9.05
C LEU A 73 5.76 -6.40 -8.09
N THR A 74 6.32 -5.37 -7.45
CA THR A 74 5.54 -4.45 -6.61
C THR A 74 4.44 -3.77 -7.42
N GLY A 75 4.75 -3.25 -8.61
CA GLY A 75 3.77 -2.64 -9.51
C GLY A 75 2.66 -3.61 -9.95
N ILE A 76 3.01 -4.87 -10.26
CA ILE A 76 2.02 -5.91 -10.59
C ILE A 76 1.09 -6.17 -9.40
N CYS A 77 1.63 -6.32 -8.19
CA CYS A 77 0.84 -6.52 -6.99
C CYS A 77 -0.08 -5.33 -6.69
N VAL A 78 0.42 -4.10 -6.85
CA VAL A 78 -0.37 -2.88 -6.66
C VAL A 78 -1.50 -2.82 -7.67
N GLY A 79 -1.24 -2.98 -8.97
CA GLY A 79 -2.27 -2.95 -10.01
C GLY A 79 -3.34 -4.04 -9.84
N ALA A 80 -2.92 -5.28 -9.54
CA ALA A 80 -3.86 -6.37 -9.26
C ALA A 80 -4.70 -6.09 -7.99
N GLY A 81 -4.07 -5.54 -6.95
CA GLY A 81 -4.73 -5.12 -5.72
C GLY A 81 -5.75 -4.01 -5.97
N THR A 82 -5.40 -3.01 -6.78
CA THR A 82 -6.29 -1.91 -7.17
C THR A 82 -7.54 -2.45 -7.87
N ILE A 83 -7.39 -3.34 -8.85
CA ILE A 83 -8.53 -4.01 -9.51
C ILE A 83 -9.38 -4.78 -8.48
N ALA A 84 -8.75 -5.53 -7.58
CA ALA A 84 -9.46 -6.28 -6.55
C ALA A 84 -10.26 -5.38 -5.60
N PHE A 85 -9.74 -4.20 -5.22
CA PHE A 85 -10.47 -3.21 -4.41
C PHE A 85 -11.64 -2.59 -5.17
N PHE A 86 -11.47 -2.26 -6.45
CA PHE A 86 -12.59 -1.80 -7.28
C PHE A 86 -13.70 -2.86 -7.35
N LEU A 87 -13.34 -4.11 -7.64
CA LEU A 87 -14.29 -5.22 -7.67
C LEU A 87 -14.94 -5.48 -6.31
N LEU A 88 -14.19 -5.38 -5.20
CA LEU A 88 -14.73 -5.51 -3.85
C LEU A 88 -15.87 -4.52 -3.63
N PHE A 89 -15.64 -3.25 -3.95
CA PHE A 89 -16.62 -2.20 -3.71
C PHE A 89 -17.80 -2.25 -4.69
N GLN A 90 -17.53 -2.52 -5.97
CA GLN A 90 -18.58 -2.71 -6.98
C GLN A 90 -19.50 -3.90 -6.67
N LYS A 91 -18.96 -4.95 -6.02
CA LYS A 91 -19.74 -6.10 -5.54
C LYS A 91 -20.38 -5.90 -4.17
N GLY A 92 -20.42 -4.67 -3.66
CA GLY A 92 -21.11 -4.32 -2.42
C GLY A 92 -20.30 -4.52 -1.14
N GLY A 93 -19.02 -4.88 -1.21
CA GLY A 93 -18.16 -4.98 -0.03
C GLY A 93 -18.02 -3.61 0.67
N PRO A 94 -18.09 -3.51 2.00
CA PRO A 94 -18.06 -2.22 2.69
C PRO A 94 -16.63 -1.68 2.83
N LEU A 95 -16.48 -0.36 2.90
CA LEU A 95 -15.18 0.28 3.18
C LEU A 95 -14.61 -0.12 4.55
N SER A 96 -15.47 -0.42 5.52
CA SER A 96 -15.09 -0.90 6.86
C SER A 96 -14.37 -2.25 6.86
N ALA A 97 -14.44 -3.03 5.77
CA ALA A 97 -13.69 -4.27 5.62
C ALA A 97 -12.22 -4.03 5.23
N VAL A 98 -11.85 -2.85 4.73
CA VAL A 98 -10.49 -2.55 4.26
C VAL A 98 -9.44 -2.67 5.36
N PRO A 99 -9.62 -2.15 6.58
CA PRO A 99 -8.63 -2.33 7.63
C PRO A 99 -8.38 -3.80 7.97
N ALA A 100 -9.42 -4.65 7.90
CA ALA A 100 -9.27 -6.10 8.07
C ALA A 100 -8.40 -6.72 6.96
N ILE A 101 -8.63 -6.34 5.69
CA ILE A 101 -7.79 -6.77 4.56
C ILE A 101 -6.33 -6.33 4.74
N LEU A 102 -6.13 -5.06 5.11
CA LEU A 102 -4.79 -4.49 5.34
C LEU A 102 -4.08 -5.12 6.54
N ALA A 103 -4.80 -5.48 7.61
CA ALA A 103 -4.26 -6.22 8.73
C ALA A 103 -3.76 -7.61 8.33
N GLY A 104 -4.47 -8.28 7.40
CA GLY A 104 -4.00 -9.53 6.79
C GLY A 104 -2.67 -9.33 6.05
N GLY A 105 -2.57 -8.28 5.24
CA GLY A 105 -1.32 -7.89 4.59
C GLY A 105 -0.20 -7.56 5.59
N ALA A 106 -0.53 -6.85 6.67
CA ALA A 106 0.42 -6.52 7.73
C ALA A 106 0.96 -7.77 8.44
N ALA A 107 0.13 -8.78 8.68
CA ALA A 107 0.57 -10.05 9.23
C ALA A 107 1.56 -10.77 8.29
N ILE A 108 1.27 -10.83 6.98
CA ILE A 108 2.19 -11.40 5.98
C ILE A 108 3.52 -10.65 5.99
N MET A 109 3.50 -9.30 6.00
CA MET A 109 4.71 -8.48 6.05
C MET A 109 5.51 -8.69 7.34
N ALA A 110 4.85 -8.79 8.49
CA ALA A 110 5.51 -9.04 9.77
C ALA A 110 6.20 -10.41 9.81
N ILE A 111 5.52 -11.45 9.32
CA ILE A 111 6.09 -12.80 9.19
C ILE A 111 7.28 -12.77 8.23
N ALA A 112 7.14 -12.14 7.07
CA ALA A 112 8.22 -12.03 6.10
C ALA A 112 9.42 -11.25 6.67
N GLY A 113 9.18 -10.18 7.43
CA GLY A 113 10.21 -9.41 8.13
C GLY A 113 11.06 -10.27 9.07
N ILE A 114 10.42 -11.14 9.84
CA ILE A 114 11.11 -12.05 10.76
C ILE A 114 11.85 -13.15 9.98
N LEU A 115 11.20 -13.80 9.01
CA LEU A 115 11.74 -15.00 8.35
C LEU A 115 12.79 -14.70 7.26
N PHE A 116 12.60 -13.63 6.48
CA PHE A 116 13.45 -13.33 5.33
C PHE A 116 14.37 -12.13 5.54
N PHE A 117 13.99 -11.19 6.40
CA PHE A 117 14.78 -9.98 6.66
C PHE A 117 15.52 -10.00 8.01
N ASN A 118 15.43 -11.11 8.75
CA ASN A 118 16.07 -11.32 10.06
C ASN A 118 15.76 -10.20 11.07
N GLU A 119 14.57 -9.61 10.99
CA GLU A 119 14.16 -8.59 11.93
C GLU A 119 13.88 -9.22 13.30
N THR A 120 14.26 -8.54 14.39
CA THR A 120 14.08 -9.06 15.74
C THR A 120 12.59 -9.23 16.07
N ALA A 121 12.22 -10.45 16.46
CA ALA A 121 10.89 -10.78 16.95
C ALA A 121 10.72 -10.28 18.39
N SER A 122 10.62 -8.95 18.57
CA SER A 122 10.34 -8.38 19.88
C SER A 122 8.93 -8.74 20.35
N TRP A 123 8.76 -8.91 21.66
CA TRP A 123 7.45 -9.24 22.22
C TRP A 123 6.39 -8.19 21.88
N GLN A 124 6.78 -6.90 21.81
CA GLN A 124 5.86 -5.82 21.41
C GLN A 124 5.37 -5.99 19.97
N ARG A 125 6.23 -6.46 19.06
CA ARG A 125 5.86 -6.70 17.67
C ARG A 125 4.91 -7.90 17.54
N ILE A 126 5.17 -8.96 18.30
CA ILE A 126 4.28 -10.13 18.38
C ILE A 126 2.90 -9.71 18.89
N VAL A 127 2.85 -8.93 19.98
CA VAL A 127 1.59 -8.40 20.53
C VAL A 127 0.89 -7.48 19.53
N GLY A 128 1.62 -6.62 18.82
CA GLY A 128 1.07 -5.78 17.76
C GLY A 128 0.44 -6.58 16.62
N VAL A 129 1.09 -7.67 16.17
CA VAL A 129 0.53 -8.58 15.16
C VAL A 129 -0.73 -9.27 15.69
N VAL A 130 -0.72 -9.75 16.95
CA VAL A 130 -1.89 -10.37 17.58
C VAL A 130 -3.06 -9.37 17.64
N PHE A 131 -2.82 -8.13 18.05
CA PHE A 131 -3.85 -7.10 18.08
C PHE A 131 -4.35 -6.71 16.68
N ALA A 132 -3.49 -6.68 15.66
CA ALA A 132 -3.92 -6.47 14.28
C ALA A 132 -4.83 -7.59 13.79
N ILE A 133 -4.50 -8.85 14.10
CA ILE A 133 -5.34 -10.03 13.77
C ILE A 133 -6.67 -9.98 14.53
N ILE A 134 -6.66 -9.62 15.82
CA ILE A 134 -7.90 -9.45 16.59
C ILE A 134 -8.76 -8.33 15.99
N GLY A 135 -8.16 -7.18 15.64
CA GLY A 135 -8.84 -6.09 14.97
C GLY A 135 -9.46 -6.50 13.63
N LEU A 136 -8.74 -7.32 12.84
CA LEU A 136 -9.26 -7.92 11.60
C LEU A 136 -10.54 -8.72 11.86
N PHE A 137 -10.57 -9.57 12.88
CA PHE A 137 -11.75 -10.37 13.22
C PHE A 137 -12.92 -9.51 13.74
N LEU A 138 -12.63 -8.46 14.51
CA LEU A 138 -13.65 -7.54 15.02
C LEU A 138 -14.31 -6.71 13.91
N LEU A 139 -13.54 -6.27 12.92
CA LEU A 139 -14.01 -5.47 11.78
C LEU A 139 -14.66 -6.30 10.66
N ARG A 140 -14.77 -7.62 10.83
CA ARG A 140 -15.38 -8.52 9.85
C ARG A 140 -16.91 -8.36 9.73
N LYS A 141 -17.57 -7.80 10.76
CA LYS A 141 -19.04 -7.66 10.82
C LYS A 141 -19.48 -6.25 10.46
#